data_AF-A0A182QP22-F1
#
_entry.id   AF-A0A182QP22-F1
#
_cell.length_a   1.000
_cell.length_b   1.000
_cell.length_c   1.000
_cell.angle_alpha   90.00
_cell.angle_beta   90.00
_cell.angle_gamma   90.00
#
_symmetry.space_group_name_H-M   'P 1'
#
loop_
_entity.id
_entity.type
_entity.pdbx_description
1 polymer ?
#
loop_
_entity_poly.entity_id
_entity_poly.type
_entity_poly.pdbx_seq_one_letter_code
_entity_poly.pdbx_strand_id
1 'polypeptide(L)'
;MRSVQVWFGFVYWWCFSILTTGGSVPSTAKICHQYMQCAKNQEMGVSKVTLRFNRTMWDEYRAGKEFDFPTWSWSELDEISREYDLLGVIFNGLEIPRLDVLDGHGSVTSLNLDGNQIATMETEAFAHFVNLSSLSLRNNMLTAVNEALFYFPNQLMQLNLSGNSIRETNGFKGLTWSRLQHLNLSHNQIESVRNQLSKLEALVTLDLSCNAIKNGERPIILPRSVQRLHIDHNNLTAWPFDSVPDALVELSLSFNNIDHTTKLAPSVRRLDLSSNRLASFCSYCFPALEAIDLSSNYFDHFPLLSNSTGVWSVRQIAFNRMPHLRSIEKVAFDGAANLKDLQISFCPRLSSIESNAFTELLQLQRLDLSYNGLQQFPRDMANWKTIKHGVNLQGNPINCNCTMQWLLDDVIPAMHTHRELHHLFENLRCARPPAFREQPLAFLTVHDNMLCRQYREMDLPGMEYVAQLMKDQHDLETIRIQQMILAGLIVAIIITGAYLAHLKCSQPKYTVRPLYYQ
;
A
#
# COMPACT_ATOMS: atom_id res chain seq x y z
N MET A 1 17.21 18.03 32.74
CA MET A 1 18.49 17.90 32.01
C MET A 1 18.97 16.44 31.87
N ARG A 2 18.09 15.50 31.50
CA ARG A 2 18.49 14.14 31.05
C ARG A 2 17.70 13.63 29.84
N SER A 3 16.89 14.50 29.22
CA SER A 3 16.03 14.21 28.07
C SER A 3 16.51 14.87 26.76
N VAL A 4 17.65 15.57 26.78
CA VAL A 4 18.21 16.31 25.61
C VAL A 4 19.46 15.63 25.02
N GLN A 5 20.05 14.62 25.70
CA GLN A 5 21.21 13.89 25.19
C GLN A 5 20.87 12.64 24.35
N VAL A 6 19.62 12.17 24.35
CA VAL A 6 19.22 11.00 23.54
C VAL A 6 18.85 11.40 22.10
N TRP A 7 18.54 12.68 21.86
CA TRP A 7 18.21 13.19 20.52
C TRP A 7 19.44 13.51 19.66
N PHE A 8 20.58 13.88 20.26
CA PHE A 8 21.81 14.15 19.49
C PHE A 8 22.54 12.88 19.02
N GLY A 9 22.31 11.73 19.64
CA GLY A 9 22.88 10.45 19.19
C GLY A 9 22.18 9.84 17.98
N PHE A 10 20.86 10.05 17.83
CA PHE A 10 20.09 9.51 16.72
C PHE A 10 20.28 10.27 15.41
N VAL A 11 20.50 11.60 15.47
CA VAL A 11 20.74 12.41 14.27
C VAL A 11 22.14 12.14 13.68
N TYR A 12 23.15 11.88 14.52
CA TYR A 12 24.48 11.50 14.05
C TYR A 12 24.53 10.10 13.43
N TRP A 13 23.76 9.13 13.95
CA TRP A 13 23.69 7.78 13.37
C TRP A 13 22.87 7.72 12.08
N TRP A 14 21.84 8.55 11.94
CA TRP A 14 21.09 8.69 10.68
C TRP A 14 21.86 9.47 9.60
N CYS A 15 22.60 10.53 9.95
CA CYS A 15 23.49 11.20 8.99
C CYS A 15 24.69 10.31 8.59
N PHE A 16 25.19 9.43 9.47
CA PHE A 16 26.22 8.47 9.08
C PHE A 16 25.65 7.33 8.23
N SER A 17 24.43 6.85 8.51
CA SER A 17 23.79 5.79 7.72
C SER A 17 23.33 6.23 6.32
N ILE A 18 23.11 7.53 6.09
CA ILE A 18 22.79 8.09 4.76
C ILE A 18 24.08 8.46 3.99
N LEU A 19 25.22 8.62 4.67
CA LEU A 19 26.55 8.74 4.05
C LEU A 19 27.25 7.39 3.84
N THR A 20 26.68 6.28 4.32
CA THR A 20 27.24 4.93 4.14
C THR A 20 26.34 3.94 3.39
N THR A 21 25.29 4.39 2.70
CA THR A 21 24.81 3.63 1.52
C THR A 21 25.73 3.92 0.33
N GLY A 22 27.04 3.78 0.54
CA GLY A 22 27.92 3.38 -0.53
C GLY A 22 27.47 1.97 -0.88
N GLY A 23 26.83 1.81 -2.05
CA GLY A 23 26.58 0.50 -2.61
C GLY A 23 27.84 -0.33 -2.44
N SER A 24 27.69 -1.50 -1.82
CA SER A 24 28.79 -2.44 -1.58
C SER A 24 29.62 -2.54 -2.85
N VAL A 25 30.88 -2.11 -2.77
CA VAL A 25 31.84 -2.23 -3.85
C VAL A 25 31.87 -3.71 -4.24
N PRO A 26 31.57 -4.09 -5.49
CA PRO A 26 31.76 -5.46 -5.94
C PRO A 26 33.23 -5.80 -5.68
N SER A 27 33.50 -6.95 -5.07
CA SER A 27 34.84 -7.39 -4.66
C SER A 27 35.84 -7.61 -5.83
N THR A 28 35.54 -7.06 -7.01
CA THR A 28 36.25 -7.17 -8.29
C THR A 28 36.46 -5.81 -8.99
N ALA A 29 36.11 -4.67 -8.35
CA ALA A 29 36.26 -3.35 -8.98
C ALA A 29 37.75 -3.01 -9.24
N LYS A 30 38.10 -2.81 -10.52
CA LYS A 30 39.43 -2.40 -10.98
C LYS A 30 39.40 -0.92 -11.35
N ILE A 31 40.57 -0.28 -11.31
CA ILE A 31 40.76 1.07 -11.86
C ILE A 31 41.05 0.91 -13.34
N CYS A 32 40.07 1.15 -14.22
CA CYS A 32 40.27 1.13 -15.68
C CYS A 32 40.96 2.40 -16.18
N HIS A 33 40.77 3.52 -15.49
CA HIS A 33 41.44 4.79 -15.79
C HIS A 33 41.61 5.64 -14.52
N GLN A 34 42.53 6.61 -14.51
CA GLN A 34 42.77 7.48 -13.34
C GLN A 34 41.51 8.20 -12.81
N TYR A 35 40.49 8.37 -13.67
CA TYR A 35 39.21 8.99 -13.34
C TYR A 35 38.02 8.02 -13.36
N MET A 36 38.24 6.73 -13.60
CA MET A 36 37.16 5.76 -13.80
C MET A 36 37.46 4.39 -13.17
N GLN A 37 36.53 3.93 -12.35
CA GLN A 37 36.50 2.56 -11.85
C GLN A 37 35.55 1.72 -12.71
N CYS A 38 35.92 0.47 -12.92
CA CYS A 38 35.16 -0.48 -13.72
C CYS A 38 34.98 -1.79 -12.95
N ALA A 39 33.85 -2.45 -13.16
CA ALA A 39 33.60 -3.78 -12.63
C ALA A 39 32.80 -4.60 -13.64
N LYS A 40 33.25 -5.83 -13.89
CA LYS A 40 32.50 -6.85 -14.64
C LYS A 40 31.69 -7.67 -13.65
N ASN A 41 30.39 -7.75 -13.88
CA ASN A 41 29.48 -8.62 -13.16
C ASN A 41 28.66 -9.46 -14.15
N GLN A 42 28.35 -10.70 -13.77
CA GLN A 42 27.39 -11.54 -14.47
C GLN A 42 26.12 -11.63 -13.63
N GLU A 43 25.00 -11.24 -14.21
CA GLU A 43 23.68 -11.39 -13.60
C GLU A 43 22.74 -12.06 -14.61
N MET A 44 22.16 -13.20 -14.24
CA MET A 44 21.12 -13.89 -15.02
C MET A 44 21.49 -14.14 -16.49
N GLY A 45 22.75 -14.47 -16.78
CA GLY A 45 23.23 -14.78 -18.14
C GLY A 45 23.54 -13.56 -19.02
N VAL A 46 23.41 -12.34 -18.49
CA VAL A 46 23.83 -11.10 -19.16
C VAL A 46 25.10 -10.57 -18.51
N SER A 47 26.10 -10.25 -19.34
CA SER A 47 27.33 -9.60 -18.88
C SER A 47 27.08 -8.11 -18.72
N LYS A 48 27.29 -7.61 -17.50
CA LYS A 48 27.15 -6.19 -17.16
C LYS A 48 28.50 -5.59 -16.82
N VAL A 49 28.77 -4.42 -17.40
CA VAL A 49 29.93 -3.59 -17.06
C VAL A 49 29.45 -2.37 -16.30
N THR A 50 29.93 -2.19 -15.08
CA THR A 50 29.67 -0.97 -14.30
C THR A 50 30.84 -0.04 -14.44
N LEU A 51 30.56 1.20 -14.78
CA LEU A 51 31.50 2.29 -14.97
C LEU A 51 31.17 3.38 -13.97
N ARG A 52 32.14 3.73 -13.14
CA ARG A 52 31.98 4.76 -12.12
C ARG A 52 33.01 5.85 -12.34
N PHE A 53 32.52 7.04 -12.65
CA PHE A 53 33.35 8.21 -12.86
C PHE A 53 33.63 8.91 -11.52
N ASN A 54 34.86 9.41 -11.37
CA ASN A 54 35.25 10.17 -10.20
C ASN A 54 34.67 11.59 -10.27
N ARG A 55 34.18 12.10 -9.14
CA ARG A 55 33.61 13.46 -9.05
C ARG A 55 34.62 14.55 -9.45
N THR A 56 35.89 14.36 -9.11
CA THR A 56 36.96 15.32 -9.47
C THR A 56 37.13 15.46 -10.98
N MET A 57 36.82 14.41 -11.76
CA MET A 57 36.85 14.48 -13.21
C MET A 57 35.80 15.46 -13.72
N TRP A 58 34.58 15.42 -13.19
CA TRP A 58 33.51 16.33 -13.59
C TRP A 58 33.79 17.78 -13.20
N ASP A 59 34.45 18.00 -12.07
CA ASP A 59 34.90 19.34 -11.68
C ASP A 59 35.93 19.90 -12.66
N GLU A 60 36.92 19.10 -13.05
CA GLU A 60 37.91 19.46 -14.06
C GLU A 60 37.29 19.63 -15.47
N TYR A 61 36.34 18.77 -15.84
CA TYR A 61 35.61 18.83 -17.10
C TYR A 61 34.78 20.12 -17.21
N ARG A 62 34.07 20.48 -16.13
CA ARG A 62 33.35 21.76 -16.03
C ARG A 62 34.28 22.97 -16.10
N ALA A 63 35.53 22.83 -15.66
CA ALA A 63 36.55 23.86 -15.78
C ALA A 63 37.15 23.98 -17.20
N GLY A 64 36.64 23.20 -18.18
CA GLY A 64 37.08 23.27 -19.57
C GLY A 64 38.30 22.40 -19.90
N LYS A 65 38.68 21.47 -19.01
CA LYS A 65 39.70 20.48 -19.32
C LYS A 65 39.14 19.52 -20.37
N GLU A 66 39.87 19.34 -21.46
CA GLU A 66 39.55 18.34 -22.49
C GLU A 66 39.95 16.94 -22.00
N PHE A 67 39.10 15.96 -22.31
CA PHE A 67 39.34 14.56 -22.02
C PHE A 67 39.07 13.73 -23.27
N ASP A 68 40.00 12.85 -23.58
CA ASP A 68 39.91 11.96 -24.72
C ASP A 68 39.21 10.65 -24.30
N PHE A 69 37.90 10.75 -24.03
CA PHE A 69 37.09 9.60 -23.62
C PHE A 69 37.14 8.40 -24.58
N PRO A 70 37.24 8.57 -25.91
CA PRO A 70 37.42 7.45 -26.83
C PRO A 70 38.66 6.59 -26.56
N THR A 71 39.76 7.18 -26.04
CA THR A 71 41.02 6.48 -25.77
C THR A 71 41.16 5.98 -24.33
N TRP A 72 40.16 6.22 -23.46
CA TRP A 72 40.11 5.72 -22.09
C TRP A 72 39.75 4.24 -22.05
N SER A 73 40.64 3.43 -22.65
CA SER A 73 40.69 1.96 -22.72
C SER A 73 39.42 1.25 -22.22
N TRP A 74 38.41 1.28 -23.08
CA TRP A 74 37.24 0.40 -23.05
C TRP A 74 37.59 -1.05 -23.44
N SER A 75 38.86 -1.45 -23.39
CA SER A 75 39.36 -2.76 -23.82
C SER A 75 38.67 -3.93 -23.11
N GLU A 76 38.27 -3.75 -21.85
CA GLU A 76 37.46 -4.75 -21.13
C GLU A 76 36.04 -4.86 -21.72
N LEU A 77 35.45 -3.76 -22.19
CA LEU A 77 34.15 -3.75 -22.90
C LEU A 77 34.25 -4.40 -24.28
N ASP A 78 35.33 -4.16 -25.02
CA ASP A 78 35.58 -4.80 -26.31
C ASP A 78 35.75 -6.31 -26.17
N GLU A 79 36.52 -6.78 -25.17
CA GLU A 79 36.70 -8.19 -24.88
C GLU A 79 35.36 -8.85 -24.48
N ILE A 80 34.58 -8.20 -23.61
CA ILE A 80 33.26 -8.70 -23.18
C ILE A 80 32.27 -8.69 -24.35
N SER A 81 32.29 -7.67 -25.21
CA SER A 81 31.40 -7.57 -26.37
C SER A 81 31.68 -8.64 -27.44
N ARG A 82 32.90 -9.18 -27.49
CA ARG A 82 33.26 -10.32 -28.35
C ARG A 82 32.83 -11.66 -27.76
N GLU A 83 32.64 -11.73 -26.45
CA GLU A 83 32.35 -12.97 -25.71
C GLU A 83 30.83 -13.17 -25.48
N TYR A 84 30.02 -12.11 -25.47
CA TYR A 84 28.60 -12.16 -25.13
C TYR A 84 27.71 -11.36 -26.11
N ASP A 85 26.54 -11.92 -26.45
CA ASP A 85 25.55 -11.31 -27.36
C ASP A 85 24.77 -10.14 -26.76
N LEU A 86 24.69 -10.06 -25.42
CA LEU A 86 23.97 -9.01 -24.70
C LEU A 86 24.91 -8.32 -23.71
N LEU A 87 25.13 -7.03 -23.94
CA LEU A 87 26.01 -6.19 -23.15
C LEU A 87 25.22 -5.07 -22.48
N GLY A 88 25.22 -5.11 -21.14
CA GLY A 88 24.66 -4.07 -20.29
C GLY A 88 25.74 -3.13 -19.74
N VAL A 89 25.54 -1.82 -19.81
CA VAL A 89 26.47 -0.84 -19.21
C VAL A 89 25.76 0.01 -18.16
N ILE A 90 26.36 0.16 -16.98
CA ILE A 90 25.85 1.00 -15.89
C ILE A 90 26.82 2.17 -15.70
N PHE A 91 26.35 3.40 -15.81
CA PHE A 91 27.13 4.58 -15.45
C PHE A 91 26.72 5.09 -14.07
N ASN A 92 27.70 5.33 -13.20
CA ASN A 92 27.51 6.00 -11.91
C ASN A 92 28.32 7.29 -11.85
N GLY A 93 27.67 8.36 -11.41
CA GLY A 93 28.24 9.69 -11.31
C GLY A 93 28.28 10.47 -12.63
N LEU A 94 27.62 10.03 -13.70
CA LEU A 94 27.54 10.76 -14.97
C LEU A 94 26.73 12.06 -14.79
N GLU A 95 27.33 13.23 -14.97
CA GLU A 95 26.58 14.49 -14.87
C GLU A 95 25.91 14.89 -16.20
N ILE A 96 26.58 14.70 -17.33
CA ILE A 96 26.07 15.07 -18.67
C ILE A 96 26.39 13.96 -19.68
N PRO A 97 25.39 13.33 -20.31
CA PRO A 97 25.58 12.46 -21.47
C PRO A 97 25.94 13.34 -22.67
N ARG A 98 27.21 13.32 -23.04
CA ARG A 98 27.75 13.99 -24.22
C ARG A 98 28.17 12.99 -25.28
N LEU A 99 28.22 13.42 -26.53
CA LEU A 99 28.57 12.57 -27.66
C LEU A 99 29.96 11.97 -27.47
N ASP A 100 30.95 12.77 -27.07
CA ASP A 100 32.34 12.35 -26.83
C ASP A 100 32.47 11.28 -25.73
N VAL A 101 31.69 11.39 -24.64
CA VAL A 101 31.69 10.45 -23.51
C VAL A 101 31.09 9.09 -23.90
N LEU A 102 30.16 9.09 -24.86
CA LEU A 102 29.38 7.91 -25.24
C LEU A 102 29.70 7.42 -26.67
N ASP A 103 30.74 7.96 -27.30
CA ASP A 103 31.16 7.59 -28.65
C ASP A 103 31.80 6.19 -28.68
N GLY A 104 31.55 5.42 -29.75
CA GLY A 104 32.19 4.13 -29.98
C GLY A 104 31.49 2.87 -29.42
N HIS A 105 30.24 2.94 -28.95
CA HIS A 105 29.60 1.83 -28.20
C HIS A 105 28.44 1.11 -28.93
N GLY A 106 28.62 0.81 -30.22
CA GLY A 106 27.56 0.22 -31.06
C GLY A 106 27.11 -1.21 -30.66
N SER A 107 27.91 -1.97 -29.90
CA SER A 107 27.58 -3.31 -29.43
C SER A 107 26.68 -3.34 -28.18
N VAL A 108 26.53 -2.21 -27.48
CA VAL A 108 25.75 -2.13 -26.24
C VAL A 108 24.26 -2.28 -26.53
N THR A 109 23.62 -3.25 -25.88
CA THR A 109 22.19 -3.55 -26.06
C THR A 109 21.32 -3.02 -24.92
N SER A 110 21.92 -2.77 -23.75
CA SER A 110 21.25 -2.21 -22.58
C SER A 110 22.13 -1.15 -21.90
N LEU A 111 21.58 0.05 -21.69
CA LEU A 111 22.28 1.17 -21.08
C LEU A 111 21.50 1.64 -19.85
N ASN A 112 22.15 1.63 -18.69
CA ASN A 112 21.60 2.08 -17.43
C ASN A 112 22.38 3.31 -16.96
N LEU A 113 21.68 4.44 -16.89
CA LEU A 113 22.16 5.72 -16.41
C LEU A 113 21.38 6.15 -15.15
N ASP A 114 20.89 5.20 -14.37
CA ASP A 114 20.05 5.47 -13.21
C ASP A 114 20.82 6.16 -12.07
N GLY A 115 20.13 7.00 -11.30
CA GLY A 115 20.69 7.60 -10.08
C GLY A 115 21.85 8.57 -10.32
N ASN A 116 21.91 9.14 -11.52
CA ASN A 116 22.87 10.15 -11.92
C ASN A 116 22.30 11.57 -11.73
N GLN A 117 23.05 12.60 -12.12
CA GLN A 117 22.64 14.00 -11.99
C GLN A 117 22.29 14.62 -13.35
N ILE A 118 21.80 13.79 -14.28
CA ILE A 118 21.58 14.19 -15.67
C ILE A 118 20.39 15.14 -15.75
N ALA A 119 20.66 16.42 -15.99
CA ALA A 119 19.63 17.44 -16.22
C ALA A 119 19.36 17.68 -17.71
N THR A 120 20.40 17.55 -18.53
CA THR A 120 20.37 17.78 -19.97
C THR A 120 21.21 16.74 -20.69
N MET A 121 20.88 16.45 -21.94
CA MET A 121 21.62 15.53 -22.81
C MET A 121 22.01 16.30 -24.08
N GLU A 122 23.24 16.10 -24.55
CA GLU A 122 23.70 16.70 -25.81
C GLU A 122 22.94 16.10 -27.01
N THR A 123 22.76 16.89 -28.06
CA THR A 123 22.21 16.39 -29.33
C THR A 123 23.07 15.22 -29.83
N GLU A 124 22.42 14.17 -30.36
CA GLU A 124 23.11 12.98 -30.86
C GLU A 124 23.94 12.19 -29.83
N ALA A 125 23.88 12.49 -28.53
CA ALA A 125 24.66 11.80 -27.48
C ALA A 125 24.51 10.26 -27.48
N PHE A 126 23.45 9.74 -28.13
CA PHE A 126 23.18 8.32 -28.23
C PHE A 126 23.16 7.76 -29.66
N ALA A 127 23.56 8.55 -30.66
CA ALA A 127 23.47 8.19 -32.07
C ALA A 127 24.28 6.93 -32.43
N HIS A 128 25.38 6.67 -31.72
CA HIS A 128 26.28 5.54 -31.98
C HIS A 128 25.82 4.22 -31.34
N PHE A 129 24.79 4.23 -30.48
CA PHE A 129 24.26 3.04 -29.82
C PHE A 129 23.31 2.22 -30.72
N VAL A 130 23.78 1.80 -31.90
CA VAL A 130 22.97 1.22 -32.98
C VAL A 130 22.16 -0.04 -32.59
N ASN A 131 22.64 -0.82 -31.60
CA ASN A 131 22.00 -2.05 -31.11
C ASN A 131 21.23 -1.86 -29.80
N LEU A 132 21.09 -0.63 -29.31
CA LEU A 132 20.45 -0.39 -28.02
C LEU A 132 18.96 -0.68 -28.06
N SER A 133 18.55 -1.59 -27.19
CA SER A 133 17.18 -2.06 -27.05
C SER A 133 16.54 -1.61 -25.73
N SER A 134 17.34 -1.31 -24.71
CA SER A 134 16.87 -0.90 -23.39
C SER A 134 17.69 0.27 -22.85
N LEU A 135 17.01 1.35 -22.49
CA LEU A 135 17.60 2.53 -21.86
C LEU A 135 16.88 2.84 -20.55
N SER A 136 17.65 3.01 -19.48
CA SER A 136 17.15 3.51 -18.20
C SER A 136 17.88 4.78 -17.80
N LEU A 137 17.11 5.81 -17.46
CA LEU A 137 17.51 7.14 -17.01
C LEU A 137 16.78 7.46 -15.69
N ARG A 138 16.45 6.45 -14.89
CA ARG A 138 15.64 6.60 -13.68
C ARG A 138 16.35 7.46 -12.63
N ASN A 139 15.60 8.21 -11.84
CA ASN A 139 16.15 9.00 -10.72
C ASN A 139 17.27 9.95 -11.18
N ASN A 140 17.02 10.71 -12.25
CA ASN A 140 17.87 11.79 -12.74
C ASN A 140 17.15 13.14 -12.57
N MET A 141 17.67 14.20 -13.19
CA MET A 141 17.17 15.57 -13.07
C MET A 141 16.52 16.09 -14.36
N LEU A 142 16.07 15.21 -15.25
CA LEU A 142 15.49 15.59 -16.54
C LEU A 142 14.18 16.37 -16.33
N THR A 143 14.06 17.54 -16.96
CA THR A 143 12.84 18.37 -16.89
C THR A 143 11.92 18.22 -18.11
N ALA A 144 12.46 17.66 -19.20
CA ALA A 144 11.74 17.40 -20.44
C ALA A 144 12.40 16.25 -21.22
N VAL A 145 11.63 15.65 -22.12
CA VAL A 145 12.12 14.76 -23.17
C VAL A 145 12.58 15.65 -24.32
N ASN A 146 13.89 15.82 -24.49
CA ASN A 146 14.50 16.73 -25.47
C ASN A 146 14.82 16.02 -26.80
N GLU A 147 15.27 16.79 -27.79
CA GLU A 147 15.58 16.30 -29.13
C GLU A 147 16.75 15.31 -29.17
N ALA A 148 17.59 15.24 -28.13
CA ALA A 148 18.65 14.22 -28.05
C ALA A 148 18.09 12.80 -28.16
N LEU A 149 16.86 12.59 -27.66
CA LEU A 149 16.17 11.31 -27.78
C LEU A 149 15.71 11.00 -29.23
N PHE A 150 15.66 12.00 -30.12
CA PHE A 150 15.23 11.84 -31.53
C PHE A 150 16.25 11.11 -32.39
N TYR A 151 17.52 11.15 -31.96
CA TYR A 151 18.63 10.52 -32.66
C TYR A 151 18.90 9.10 -32.17
N PHE A 152 18.05 8.55 -31.30
CA PHE A 152 18.12 7.13 -30.98
C PHE A 152 17.78 6.30 -32.20
N PRO A 153 18.50 5.19 -32.43
CA PRO A 153 18.10 4.22 -33.42
C PRO A 153 16.70 3.69 -33.10
N ASN A 154 15.87 3.51 -34.14
CA ASN A 154 14.48 2.99 -34.07
C ASN A 154 14.39 1.52 -33.59
N GLN A 155 15.34 1.06 -32.78
CA GLN A 155 15.46 -0.28 -32.22
C GLN A 155 15.09 -0.35 -30.74
N LEU A 156 14.96 0.80 -30.06
CA LEU A 156 14.66 0.85 -28.64
C LEU A 156 13.31 0.19 -28.33
N MET A 157 13.33 -0.81 -27.44
CA MET A 157 12.17 -1.56 -26.99
C MET A 157 11.69 -1.13 -25.61
N GLN A 158 12.60 -0.64 -24.76
CA GLN A 158 12.32 -0.24 -23.39
C GLN A 158 12.97 1.11 -23.07
N LEU A 159 12.18 2.02 -22.52
CA LEU A 159 12.64 3.32 -22.04
C LEU A 159 12.08 3.59 -20.64
N ASN A 160 12.97 3.79 -19.67
CA ASN A 160 12.61 4.16 -18.32
C ASN A 160 13.12 5.56 -17.98
N LEU A 161 12.19 6.49 -17.77
CA LEU A 161 12.43 7.89 -17.39
C LEU A 161 11.81 8.20 -16.02
N SER A 162 11.52 7.18 -15.21
CA SER A 162 10.85 7.37 -13.92
C SER A 162 11.71 8.14 -12.91
N GLY A 163 11.08 8.84 -11.97
CA GLY A 163 11.81 9.54 -10.91
C GLY A 163 12.62 10.75 -11.39
N ASN A 164 12.19 11.39 -12.48
CA ASN A 164 12.77 12.62 -12.98
C ASN A 164 11.88 13.82 -12.62
N SER A 165 12.11 14.99 -13.23
CA SER A 165 11.31 16.21 -13.06
C SER A 165 10.57 16.59 -14.35
N ILE A 166 10.19 15.61 -15.19
CA ILE A 166 9.56 15.85 -16.49
C ILE A 166 8.17 16.45 -16.29
N ARG A 167 7.88 17.58 -16.95
CA ARG A 167 6.60 18.31 -16.80
C ARG A 167 5.62 18.12 -17.95
N GLU A 168 6.11 17.72 -19.11
CA GLU A 168 5.29 17.58 -20.32
C GLU A 168 5.75 16.44 -21.21
N THR A 169 4.83 15.94 -22.04
CA THR A 169 5.07 14.83 -22.98
C THR A 169 5.31 15.30 -24.41
N ASN A 170 5.47 16.61 -24.65
CA ASN A 170 5.60 17.19 -26.00
C ASN A 170 6.80 16.66 -26.78
N GLY A 171 7.88 16.27 -26.09
CA GLY A 171 9.03 15.60 -26.71
C GLY A 171 8.67 14.33 -27.48
N PHE A 172 7.59 13.63 -27.15
CA PHE A 172 7.20 12.40 -27.85
C PHE A 172 6.45 12.63 -29.15
N LYS A 173 5.93 13.82 -29.41
CA LYS A 173 5.02 14.09 -30.56
C LYS A 173 5.68 13.79 -31.93
N GLY A 174 6.99 13.96 -32.03
CA GLY A 174 7.79 13.71 -33.22
C GLY A 174 8.37 12.30 -33.31
N LEU A 175 8.29 11.51 -32.23
CA LEU A 175 8.95 10.22 -32.15
C LEU A 175 8.10 9.11 -32.76
N THR A 176 8.72 8.32 -33.64
CA THR A 176 8.14 7.13 -34.27
C THR A 176 8.99 5.90 -33.96
N TRP A 177 9.25 5.67 -32.67
CA TRP A 177 9.95 4.48 -32.21
C TRP A 177 9.07 3.24 -32.39
N SER A 178 9.14 2.66 -33.59
CA SER A 178 8.29 1.57 -34.06
C SER A 178 8.49 0.24 -33.33
N ARG A 179 9.51 0.15 -32.46
CA ARG A 179 9.79 -1.04 -31.65
C ARG A 179 9.60 -0.81 -30.15
N LEU A 180 9.29 0.41 -29.71
CA LEU A 180 9.18 0.70 -28.28
C LEU A 180 7.93 0.00 -27.70
N GLN A 181 8.14 -0.95 -26.79
CA GLN A 181 7.10 -1.75 -26.15
C GLN A 181 6.80 -1.29 -24.72
N HIS A 182 7.80 -0.76 -24.01
CA HIS A 182 7.67 -0.37 -22.61
C HIS A 182 8.18 1.05 -22.40
N LEU A 183 7.29 1.93 -21.92
CA LEU A 183 7.62 3.31 -21.57
C LEU A 183 7.21 3.57 -20.13
N ASN A 184 8.18 3.90 -19.29
CA ASN A 184 7.93 4.30 -17.91
C ASN A 184 8.25 5.79 -17.69
N LEU A 185 7.23 6.56 -17.36
CA LEU A 185 7.25 7.99 -17.05
C LEU A 185 6.75 8.26 -15.62
N SER A 186 6.68 7.26 -14.75
CA SER A 186 6.16 7.42 -13.40
C SER A 186 7.05 8.29 -12.50
N HIS A 187 6.51 8.80 -11.40
CA HIS A 187 7.26 9.65 -10.46
C HIS A 187 7.92 10.86 -11.16
N ASN A 188 7.15 11.56 -11.99
CA ASN A 188 7.54 12.80 -12.65
C ASN A 188 6.57 13.94 -12.25
N GLN A 189 6.61 15.07 -12.95
CA GLN A 189 5.77 16.24 -12.68
C GLN A 189 4.81 16.52 -13.85
N ILE A 190 4.38 15.49 -14.57
CA ILE A 190 3.56 15.66 -15.78
C ILE A 190 2.16 16.13 -15.38
N GLU A 191 1.74 17.29 -15.88
CA GLU A 191 0.42 17.86 -15.56
C GLU A 191 -0.66 17.54 -16.61
N SER A 192 -0.25 17.30 -17.86
CA SER A 192 -1.19 16.97 -18.93
C SER A 192 -0.61 16.03 -19.98
N VAL A 193 -1.47 15.14 -20.48
CA VAL A 193 -1.20 14.23 -21.59
C VAL A 193 -2.36 14.37 -22.57
N ARG A 194 -2.08 14.43 -23.87
CA ARG A 194 -3.10 14.49 -24.93
C ARG A 194 -2.86 13.39 -25.94
N ASN A 195 -2.29 13.73 -27.10
CA ASN A 195 -2.02 12.81 -28.21
C ASN A 195 -0.52 12.68 -28.53
N GLN A 196 0.36 13.22 -27.68
CA GLN A 196 1.81 13.22 -27.92
C GLN A 196 2.39 11.80 -28.02
N LEU A 197 1.79 10.83 -27.32
CA LEU A 197 2.22 9.44 -27.31
C LEU A 197 1.52 8.57 -28.38
N SER A 198 0.53 9.10 -29.10
CA SER A 198 -0.37 8.28 -29.92
C SER A 198 0.31 7.57 -31.10
N LYS A 199 1.52 8.00 -31.48
CA LYS A 199 2.33 7.43 -32.58
C LYS A 199 3.25 6.27 -32.14
N LEU A 200 3.29 5.94 -30.85
CA LEU A 200 4.06 4.80 -30.34
C LEU A 200 3.29 3.50 -30.59
N GLU A 201 3.22 3.07 -31.86
CA GLU A 201 2.33 2.01 -32.35
C GLU A 201 2.71 0.58 -31.91
N ALA A 202 3.87 0.39 -31.30
CA ALA A 202 4.29 -0.88 -30.71
C ALA A 202 4.19 -0.91 -29.18
N LEU A 203 3.73 0.18 -28.56
CA LEU A 203 3.73 0.32 -27.11
C LEU A 203 2.74 -0.66 -26.48
N VAL A 204 3.23 -1.54 -25.61
CA VAL A 204 2.46 -2.55 -24.89
C VAL A 204 2.13 -2.05 -23.48
N THR A 205 3.10 -1.43 -22.80
CA THR A 205 2.97 -0.96 -21.42
C THR A 205 3.36 0.51 -21.32
N LEU A 206 2.47 1.30 -20.75
CA LEU A 206 2.67 2.72 -20.45
C LEU A 206 2.41 2.97 -18.97
N ASP A 207 3.43 3.48 -18.28
CA ASP A 207 3.31 3.88 -16.88
C ASP A 207 3.44 5.40 -16.76
N LEU A 208 2.36 6.04 -16.32
CA LEU A 208 2.22 7.47 -16.03
C LEU A 208 1.86 7.70 -14.55
N SER A 209 2.01 6.67 -13.70
CA SER A 209 1.66 6.75 -12.28
C SER A 209 2.49 7.79 -11.52
N CYS A 210 2.00 8.25 -10.37
CA CYS A 210 2.72 9.20 -9.51
C CYS A 210 3.18 10.46 -10.27
N ASN A 211 2.25 11.09 -10.99
CA ASN A 211 2.45 12.37 -11.67
C ASN A 211 1.43 13.40 -11.15
N ALA A 212 1.27 14.52 -11.84
CA ALA A 212 0.31 15.57 -11.49
C ALA A 212 -0.82 15.70 -12.54
N ILE A 213 -1.13 14.62 -13.25
CA ILE A 213 -2.03 14.65 -14.41
C ILE A 213 -3.44 15.02 -13.97
N LYS A 214 -4.02 16.01 -14.65
CA LYS A 214 -5.41 16.47 -14.44
C LYS A 214 -6.22 16.27 -15.72
N ASN A 215 -7.54 16.27 -15.59
CA ASN A 215 -8.42 16.34 -16.75
C ASN A 215 -8.15 17.65 -17.52
N GLY A 216 -7.84 17.54 -18.81
CA GLY A 216 -7.73 18.69 -19.71
C GLY A 216 -9.03 18.97 -20.45
N GLU A 217 -9.04 20.02 -21.29
CA GLU A 217 -10.16 20.34 -22.19
C GLU A 217 -10.44 19.27 -23.25
N ARG A 218 -9.46 18.39 -23.50
CA ARG A 218 -9.52 17.32 -24.49
C ARG A 218 -9.18 15.98 -23.84
N PRO A 219 -9.79 14.88 -24.28
CA PRO A 219 -9.51 13.54 -23.79
C PRO A 219 -8.06 13.13 -24.09
N ILE A 220 -7.55 12.20 -23.29
CA ILE A 220 -6.27 11.54 -23.56
C ILE A 220 -6.45 10.58 -24.73
N ILE A 221 -5.57 10.66 -25.73
CA ILE A 221 -5.55 9.75 -26.88
C ILE A 221 -4.34 8.82 -26.72
N LEU A 222 -4.63 7.57 -26.39
CA LEU A 222 -3.63 6.54 -26.17
C LEU A 222 -3.14 5.92 -27.49
N PRO A 223 -1.91 5.39 -27.53
CA PRO A 223 -1.48 4.54 -28.64
C PRO A 223 -2.36 3.28 -28.73
N ARG A 224 -2.70 2.86 -29.96
CA ARG A 224 -3.68 1.79 -30.21
C ARG A 224 -3.24 0.41 -29.73
N SER A 225 -1.94 0.20 -29.56
CA SER A 225 -1.32 -1.07 -29.17
C SER A 225 -1.26 -1.30 -27.65
N VAL A 226 -1.54 -0.26 -26.84
CA VAL A 226 -1.33 -0.33 -25.39
C VAL A 226 -2.24 -1.36 -24.77
N GLN A 227 -1.64 -2.29 -24.02
CA GLN A 227 -2.33 -3.37 -23.33
C GLN A 227 -2.42 -3.12 -21.82
N ARG A 228 -1.44 -2.42 -21.25
CA ARG A 228 -1.38 -2.09 -19.82
C ARG A 228 -1.10 -0.61 -19.64
N LEU A 229 -2.00 0.07 -18.95
CA LEU A 229 -1.89 1.50 -18.64
C LEU A 229 -2.00 1.73 -17.14
N HIS A 230 -0.97 2.33 -16.56
CA HIS A 230 -1.01 2.83 -15.19
C HIS A 230 -1.03 4.36 -15.21
N ILE A 231 -2.05 4.95 -14.60
CA ILE A 231 -2.19 6.40 -14.40
C ILE A 231 -2.69 6.68 -12.97
N ASP A 232 -2.38 5.78 -12.05
CA ASP A 232 -2.67 5.93 -10.62
C ASP A 232 -1.83 7.03 -9.97
N HIS A 233 -2.22 7.46 -8.77
CA HIS A 233 -1.54 8.53 -8.02
C HIS A 233 -1.37 9.81 -8.86
N ASN A 234 -2.48 10.28 -9.42
CA ASN A 234 -2.56 11.51 -10.21
C ASN A 234 -3.69 12.40 -9.64
N ASN A 235 -4.08 13.46 -10.36
CA ASN A 235 -5.11 14.39 -9.92
C ASN A 235 -6.29 14.45 -10.90
N LEU A 236 -6.66 13.31 -11.48
CA LEU A 236 -7.84 13.17 -12.32
C LEU A 236 -9.11 13.29 -11.47
N THR A 237 -10.05 14.14 -11.88
CA THR A 237 -11.35 14.32 -11.23
C THR A 237 -12.49 13.61 -11.97
N ALA A 238 -12.28 13.20 -13.21
CA ALA A 238 -13.26 12.49 -14.03
C ALA A 238 -12.58 11.46 -14.95
N TRP A 239 -13.38 10.59 -15.56
CA TRP A 239 -12.90 9.65 -16.59
C TRP A 239 -12.20 10.40 -17.75
N PRO A 240 -10.91 10.11 -18.06
CA PRO A 240 -10.11 10.96 -18.96
C PRO A 240 -10.14 10.55 -20.44
N PHE A 241 -10.89 9.52 -20.81
CA PHE A 241 -10.87 8.95 -22.17
C PHE A 241 -12.23 9.07 -22.86
N ASP A 242 -12.23 9.46 -24.13
CA ASP A 242 -13.41 9.31 -25.00
C ASP A 242 -13.55 7.87 -25.51
N SER A 243 -12.42 7.24 -25.83
CA SER A 243 -12.31 5.84 -26.20
C SER A 243 -11.01 5.25 -25.65
N VAL A 244 -11.07 3.99 -25.24
CA VAL A 244 -9.90 3.20 -24.87
C VAL A 244 -9.50 2.27 -26.03
N PRO A 245 -8.21 1.95 -26.21
CA PRO A 245 -7.78 1.00 -27.23
C PRO A 245 -8.39 -0.40 -27.05
N ASP A 246 -8.70 -1.07 -28.16
CA ASP A 246 -9.23 -2.44 -28.15
C ASP A 246 -8.21 -3.46 -27.58
N ALA A 247 -6.92 -3.11 -27.59
CA ALA A 247 -5.85 -3.91 -27.01
C ALA A 247 -5.74 -3.75 -25.48
N LEU A 248 -6.38 -2.75 -24.87
CA LEU A 248 -6.20 -2.41 -23.46
C LEU A 248 -6.86 -3.46 -22.54
N VAL A 249 -6.04 -4.22 -21.82
CA VAL A 249 -6.47 -5.31 -20.95
C VAL A 249 -6.46 -4.89 -19.47
N GLU A 250 -5.47 -4.09 -19.07
CA GLU A 250 -5.25 -3.68 -17.69
C GLU A 250 -5.17 -2.16 -17.58
N LEU A 251 -6.01 -1.59 -16.71
CA LEU A 251 -6.11 -0.16 -16.47
C LEU A 251 -6.10 0.12 -14.96
N SER A 252 -5.09 0.86 -14.52
CA SER A 252 -5.01 1.37 -13.14
C SER A 252 -5.22 2.88 -13.12
N LEU A 253 -6.23 3.30 -12.38
CA LEU A 253 -6.64 4.69 -12.14
C LEU A 253 -6.74 4.99 -10.64
N SER A 254 -6.15 4.15 -9.79
CA SER A 254 -6.26 4.29 -8.34
C SER A 254 -5.60 5.56 -7.80
N PHE A 255 -5.96 5.99 -6.59
CA PHE A 255 -5.41 7.20 -5.97
C PHE A 255 -5.53 8.44 -6.87
N ASN A 256 -6.73 8.64 -7.42
CA ASN A 256 -7.15 9.85 -8.11
C ASN A 256 -8.35 10.47 -7.38
N ASN A 257 -9.00 11.46 -7.99
CA ASN A 257 -10.18 12.14 -7.46
C ASN A 257 -11.43 11.88 -8.33
N ILE A 258 -11.50 10.75 -9.03
CA ILE A 258 -12.59 10.42 -9.97
C ILE A 258 -13.87 10.15 -9.19
N ASP A 259 -14.94 10.89 -9.49
CA ASP A 259 -16.24 10.76 -8.83
C ASP A 259 -17.31 10.02 -9.67
N HIS A 260 -17.08 9.88 -10.98
CA HIS A 260 -17.91 9.10 -11.88
C HIS A 260 -17.10 8.44 -12.99
N THR A 261 -17.51 7.24 -13.41
CA THR A 261 -17.00 6.58 -14.61
C THR A 261 -17.94 6.82 -15.79
N THR A 262 -17.38 7.05 -16.97
CA THR A 262 -18.15 7.27 -18.20
C THR A 262 -17.53 6.48 -19.35
N LYS A 263 -18.34 6.21 -20.38
CA LYS A 263 -17.94 5.56 -21.64
C LYS A 263 -17.61 4.07 -21.55
N LEU A 264 -17.78 3.39 -22.69
CA LEU A 264 -17.57 1.96 -22.85
C LEU A 264 -16.06 1.67 -22.96
N ALA A 265 -15.59 0.68 -22.21
CA ALA A 265 -14.24 0.15 -22.25
C ALA A 265 -14.32 -1.38 -22.41
N PRO A 266 -14.62 -1.86 -23.63
CA PRO A 266 -15.05 -3.24 -23.84
C PRO A 266 -13.93 -4.27 -23.71
N SER A 267 -12.67 -3.85 -23.87
CA SER A 267 -11.48 -4.70 -23.84
C SER A 267 -10.90 -4.90 -22.44
N VAL A 268 -11.24 -4.03 -21.47
CA VAL A 268 -10.61 -4.01 -20.15
C VAL A 268 -11.07 -5.21 -19.32
N ARG A 269 -10.10 -6.01 -18.85
CA ARG A 269 -10.32 -7.21 -18.03
C ARG A 269 -9.91 -6.99 -16.57
N ARG A 270 -8.93 -6.13 -16.32
CA ARG A 270 -8.49 -5.75 -14.96
C ARG A 270 -8.58 -4.24 -14.79
N LEU A 271 -9.33 -3.81 -13.78
CA LEU A 271 -9.57 -2.40 -13.51
C LEU A 271 -9.33 -2.08 -12.03
N ASP A 272 -8.38 -1.22 -11.76
CA ASP A 272 -8.17 -0.66 -10.42
C ASP A 272 -8.68 0.79 -10.40
N LEU A 273 -9.74 1.01 -9.64
CA LEU A 273 -10.35 2.32 -9.35
C LEU A 273 -10.33 2.62 -7.85
N SER A 274 -9.50 1.92 -7.09
CA SER A 274 -9.41 2.10 -5.65
C SER A 274 -8.93 3.50 -5.26
N SER A 275 -9.31 3.96 -4.07
CA SER A 275 -8.90 5.27 -3.54
C SER A 275 -9.27 6.43 -4.49
N ASN A 276 -10.53 6.47 -4.91
CA ASN A 276 -11.12 7.54 -5.71
C ASN A 276 -12.31 8.15 -4.94
N ARG A 277 -13.19 8.88 -5.64
CA ARG A 277 -14.38 9.54 -5.08
C ARG A 277 -15.69 8.94 -5.59
N LEU A 278 -15.66 7.70 -6.07
CA LEU A 278 -16.81 7.08 -6.71
C LEU A 278 -17.94 6.83 -5.71
N ALA A 279 -19.15 7.27 -6.07
CA ALA A 279 -20.39 6.93 -5.37
C ALA A 279 -21.23 5.89 -6.14
N SER A 280 -20.92 5.67 -7.42
CA SER A 280 -21.58 4.71 -8.30
C SER A 280 -20.58 4.11 -9.29
N PHE A 281 -20.96 3.00 -9.92
CA PHE A 281 -20.12 2.31 -10.89
C PHE A 281 -20.96 1.81 -12.07
N CYS A 282 -20.53 2.14 -13.28
CA CYS A 282 -21.13 1.65 -14.51
C CYS A 282 -20.64 0.24 -14.84
N SER A 283 -21.36 -0.81 -14.39
CA SER A 283 -21.00 -2.20 -14.67
C SER A 283 -21.08 -2.58 -16.15
N TYR A 284 -22.09 -2.08 -16.87
CA TYR A 284 -22.27 -2.33 -18.31
C TYR A 284 -21.21 -1.66 -19.20
N CYS A 285 -20.46 -0.68 -18.68
CA CYS A 285 -19.36 -0.04 -19.40
C CYS A 285 -18.16 -0.98 -19.59
N PHE A 286 -18.07 -2.07 -18.82
CA PHE A 286 -16.92 -2.99 -18.80
C PHE A 286 -17.37 -4.45 -18.99
N PRO A 287 -17.86 -4.83 -20.18
CA PRO A 287 -18.43 -6.16 -20.42
C PRO A 287 -17.43 -7.32 -20.30
N ALA A 288 -16.14 -7.09 -20.54
CA ALA A 288 -15.08 -8.12 -20.46
C ALA A 288 -14.40 -8.22 -19.08
N LEU A 289 -14.92 -7.51 -18.07
CA LEU A 289 -14.24 -7.38 -16.79
C LEU A 289 -14.12 -8.73 -16.07
N GLU A 290 -12.93 -9.01 -15.54
CA GLU A 290 -12.60 -10.22 -14.79
C GLU A 290 -12.14 -9.92 -13.37
N ALA A 291 -11.46 -8.81 -13.14
CA ALA A 291 -11.00 -8.36 -11.83
C ALA A 291 -11.22 -6.86 -11.67
N ILE A 292 -11.79 -6.47 -10.53
CA ILE A 292 -12.03 -5.06 -10.20
C ILE A 292 -11.70 -4.74 -8.75
N ASP A 293 -11.01 -3.63 -8.53
CA ASP A 293 -10.83 -3.03 -7.22
C ASP A 293 -11.56 -1.68 -7.14
N LEU A 294 -12.55 -1.60 -6.26
CA LEU A 294 -13.33 -0.40 -5.93
C LEU A 294 -13.08 0.07 -4.49
N SER A 295 -12.07 -0.48 -3.81
CA SER A 295 -11.76 -0.19 -2.42
C SER A 295 -11.54 1.31 -2.17
N SER A 296 -11.79 1.77 -0.94
CA SER A 296 -11.57 3.18 -0.53
C SER A 296 -12.31 4.20 -1.40
N ASN A 297 -13.55 3.90 -1.79
CA ASN A 297 -14.47 4.82 -2.46
C ASN A 297 -15.67 5.14 -1.55
N TYR A 298 -16.69 5.85 -2.06
CA TYR A 298 -17.80 6.43 -1.27
C TYR A 298 -19.15 5.79 -1.59
N PHE A 299 -19.18 4.49 -1.88
CA PHE A 299 -20.42 3.77 -2.13
C PHE A 299 -21.23 3.57 -0.83
N ASP A 300 -22.51 3.94 -0.86
CA ASP A 300 -23.46 3.63 0.22
C ASP A 300 -23.98 2.19 0.12
N HIS A 301 -24.11 1.69 -1.12
CA HIS A 301 -24.61 0.35 -1.45
C HIS A 301 -23.71 -0.27 -2.52
N PHE A 302 -23.73 -1.60 -2.64
CA PHE A 302 -23.02 -2.27 -3.72
C PHE A 302 -23.59 -1.85 -5.08
N PRO A 303 -22.74 -1.59 -6.10
CA PRO A 303 -23.24 -1.29 -7.43
C PRO A 303 -24.01 -2.48 -7.99
N LEU A 304 -25.00 -2.24 -8.85
CA LEU A 304 -25.71 -3.32 -9.54
C LEU A 304 -24.77 -3.98 -10.55
N LEU A 305 -24.59 -5.28 -10.37
CA LEU A 305 -23.61 -6.06 -11.11
C LEU A 305 -24.23 -6.87 -12.26
N SER A 306 -25.57 -6.85 -12.37
CA SER A 306 -26.30 -7.57 -13.41
C SER A 306 -26.22 -6.83 -14.74
N ASN A 307 -25.61 -7.48 -15.74
CA ASN A 307 -25.76 -7.09 -17.13
C ASN A 307 -27.13 -7.62 -17.63
N SER A 308 -27.88 -6.79 -18.37
CA SER A 308 -29.15 -7.14 -19.01
C SER A 308 -29.11 -8.40 -19.91
N THR A 309 -27.91 -8.90 -20.25
CA THR A 309 -27.71 -10.06 -21.12
C THR A 309 -27.43 -11.38 -20.38
N GLY A 310 -27.36 -11.36 -19.04
CA GLY A 310 -27.12 -12.57 -18.24
C GLY A 310 -25.66 -13.04 -18.27
N VAL A 311 -25.14 -13.33 -17.07
CA VAL A 311 -23.77 -13.78 -16.76
C VAL A 311 -22.74 -12.66 -16.70
N TRP A 312 -22.35 -12.31 -15.48
CA TRP A 312 -21.20 -11.46 -15.22
C TRP A 312 -19.92 -12.30 -15.19
N SER A 313 -18.89 -11.87 -15.93
CA SER A 313 -17.63 -12.61 -16.10
C SER A 313 -16.63 -12.40 -14.97
N VAL A 314 -16.93 -11.51 -14.01
CA VAL A 314 -16.01 -11.12 -12.96
C VAL A 314 -15.72 -12.27 -12.00
N ARG A 315 -14.43 -12.44 -11.71
CA ARG A 315 -13.85 -13.49 -10.88
C ARG A 315 -13.27 -12.95 -9.57
N GLN A 316 -12.90 -11.67 -9.53
CA GLN A 316 -12.29 -11.04 -8.36
C GLN A 316 -12.86 -9.64 -8.15
N ILE A 317 -13.30 -9.36 -6.93
CA ILE A 317 -13.86 -8.07 -6.54
C ILE A 317 -13.32 -7.64 -5.18
N ALA A 318 -12.88 -6.39 -5.07
CA ALA A 318 -12.50 -5.77 -3.81
C ALA A 318 -13.34 -4.50 -3.53
N PHE A 319 -13.93 -4.46 -2.33
CA PHE A 319 -14.65 -3.35 -1.72
C PHE A 319 -14.10 -3.10 -0.31
N ASN A 320 -12.78 -3.00 -0.18
CA ASN A 320 -12.15 -2.77 1.11
C ASN A 320 -12.27 -1.29 1.51
N ARG A 321 -12.23 -0.98 2.80
CA ARG A 321 -12.16 0.40 3.33
C ARG A 321 -13.30 1.31 2.86
N MET A 322 -14.52 0.79 2.83
CA MET A 322 -15.70 1.55 2.43
C MET A 322 -16.28 2.29 3.65
N PRO A 323 -16.20 3.63 3.73
CA PRO A 323 -16.55 4.38 4.93
C PRO A 323 -18.07 4.50 5.14
N HIS A 324 -18.87 4.36 4.07
CA HIS A 324 -20.32 4.57 4.11
C HIS A 324 -21.15 3.29 4.07
N LEU A 325 -20.56 2.17 3.63
CA LEU A 325 -21.24 0.90 3.48
C LEU A 325 -21.75 0.36 4.83
N ARG A 326 -23.05 0.03 4.92
CA ARG A 326 -23.71 -0.36 6.18
C ARG A 326 -24.17 -1.81 6.25
N SER A 327 -24.60 -2.36 5.12
CA SER A 327 -25.19 -3.68 5.02
C SER A 327 -24.86 -4.34 3.67
N ILE A 328 -24.85 -5.67 3.65
CA ILE A 328 -24.83 -6.46 2.43
C ILE A 328 -26.22 -7.05 2.22
N GLU A 329 -26.92 -6.57 1.19
CA GLU A 329 -28.26 -7.04 0.81
C GLU A 329 -28.17 -8.33 -0.02
N LYS A 330 -29.24 -9.12 -0.01
CA LYS A 330 -29.31 -10.38 -0.77
C LYS A 330 -28.98 -10.20 -2.25
N VAL A 331 -29.49 -9.12 -2.83
CA VAL A 331 -29.40 -8.82 -4.28
C VAL A 331 -28.06 -8.22 -4.70
N ALA A 332 -27.16 -7.92 -3.75
CA ALA A 332 -25.92 -7.18 -4.01
C ALA A 332 -25.01 -7.87 -5.05
N PHE A 333 -25.04 -9.20 -5.11
CA PHE A 333 -24.19 -10.01 -6.00
C PHE A 333 -24.99 -10.88 -6.97
N ASP A 334 -26.24 -10.51 -7.27
CA ASP A 334 -27.06 -11.25 -8.23
C ASP A 334 -26.37 -11.34 -9.60
N GLY A 335 -26.27 -12.56 -10.13
CA GLY A 335 -25.64 -12.84 -11.42
C GLY A 335 -24.11 -12.97 -11.39
N ALA A 336 -23.47 -12.88 -10.21
CA ALA A 336 -22.01 -13.02 -10.03
C ALA A 336 -21.54 -14.48 -9.81
N ALA A 337 -22.14 -15.45 -10.51
CA ALA A 337 -21.88 -16.88 -10.29
C ALA A 337 -20.43 -17.32 -10.53
N ASN A 338 -19.66 -16.56 -11.31
CA ASN A 338 -18.25 -16.83 -11.62
C ASN A 338 -17.25 -16.24 -10.60
N LEU A 339 -17.74 -15.50 -9.60
CA LEU A 339 -16.90 -14.85 -8.61
C LEU A 339 -16.16 -15.88 -7.77
N LYS A 340 -14.83 -15.72 -7.64
CA LYS A 340 -13.93 -16.63 -6.91
C LYS A 340 -13.34 -15.99 -5.66
N ASP A 341 -13.04 -14.70 -5.73
CA ASP A 341 -12.41 -13.93 -4.65
C ASP A 341 -13.25 -12.69 -4.38
N LEU A 342 -13.81 -12.60 -3.16
CA LEU A 342 -14.59 -11.46 -2.69
C LEU A 342 -13.94 -10.89 -1.44
N GLN A 343 -13.52 -9.62 -1.52
CA GLN A 343 -12.89 -8.92 -0.42
C GLN A 343 -13.72 -7.71 -0.01
N ILE A 344 -14.18 -7.72 1.24
CA ILE A 344 -14.93 -6.64 1.87
C ILE A 344 -14.38 -6.48 3.28
N SER A 345 -13.22 -5.86 3.40
CA SER A 345 -12.54 -5.67 4.69
C SER A 345 -12.43 -4.20 5.09
N PHE A 346 -12.22 -3.92 6.38
CA PHE A 346 -12.02 -2.56 6.90
C PHE A 346 -13.18 -1.58 6.61
N CYS A 347 -14.42 -2.05 6.54
CA CYS A 347 -15.63 -1.23 6.38
C CYS A 347 -16.26 -0.99 7.77
N PRO A 348 -15.94 0.12 8.48
CA PRO A 348 -16.25 0.27 9.90
C PRO A 348 -17.75 0.39 10.21
N ARG A 349 -18.57 0.77 9.22
CA ARG A 349 -20.03 0.89 9.38
C ARG A 349 -20.80 -0.36 8.95
N LEU A 350 -20.12 -1.34 8.35
CA LEU A 350 -20.75 -2.55 7.87
C LEU A 350 -21.11 -3.44 9.08
N SER A 351 -22.39 -3.50 9.42
CA SER A 351 -22.87 -4.13 10.66
C SER A 351 -23.83 -5.30 10.46
N SER A 352 -24.37 -5.49 9.25
CA SER A 352 -25.29 -6.58 8.94
C SER A 352 -25.06 -7.17 7.56
N ILE A 353 -25.35 -8.46 7.43
CA ILE A 353 -25.37 -9.21 6.18
C ILE A 353 -26.72 -9.93 6.14
N GLU A 354 -27.45 -9.82 5.04
CA GLU A 354 -28.70 -10.54 4.86
C GLU A 354 -28.46 -12.03 4.62
N SER A 355 -29.44 -12.86 5.02
CA SER A 355 -29.41 -14.29 4.72
C SER A 355 -29.39 -14.51 3.20
N ASN A 356 -28.61 -15.50 2.75
CA ASN A 356 -28.42 -15.83 1.34
C ASN A 356 -27.70 -14.76 0.49
N ALA A 357 -27.03 -13.77 1.08
CA ALA A 357 -26.34 -12.72 0.31
C ALA A 357 -25.22 -13.20 -0.63
N PHE A 358 -24.65 -14.38 -0.37
CA PHE A 358 -23.56 -14.96 -1.14
C PHE A 358 -23.89 -16.33 -1.73
N THR A 359 -25.15 -16.80 -1.66
CA THR A 359 -25.50 -18.17 -2.11
C THR A 359 -25.42 -18.35 -3.61
N GLU A 360 -25.62 -17.28 -4.38
CA GLU A 360 -25.47 -17.26 -5.85
C GLU A 360 -24.00 -17.31 -6.29
N LEU A 361 -23.03 -17.14 -5.38
CA LEU A 361 -21.60 -17.17 -5.67
C LEU A 361 -21.07 -18.61 -5.78
N LEU A 362 -21.54 -19.33 -6.80
CA LEU A 362 -21.31 -20.77 -6.97
C LEU A 362 -19.83 -21.17 -7.08
N GLN A 363 -18.96 -20.25 -7.52
CA GLN A 363 -17.54 -20.46 -7.68
C GLN A 363 -16.69 -19.81 -6.57
N LEU A 364 -17.29 -19.31 -5.49
CA LEU A 364 -16.58 -18.59 -4.44
C LEU A 364 -15.58 -19.50 -3.74
N GLN A 365 -14.30 -19.11 -3.75
CA GLN A 365 -13.20 -19.87 -3.15
C GLN A 365 -12.55 -19.14 -1.97
N ARG A 366 -12.55 -17.80 -1.99
CA ARG A 366 -12.01 -16.94 -0.92
C ARG A 366 -13.02 -15.86 -0.57
N LEU A 367 -13.23 -15.66 0.73
CA LEU A 367 -14.09 -14.60 1.26
C LEU A 367 -13.37 -13.87 2.39
N ASP A 368 -13.17 -12.56 2.24
CA ASP A 368 -12.64 -11.69 3.30
C ASP A 368 -13.73 -10.73 3.79
N LEU A 369 -14.11 -10.86 5.06
CA LEU A 369 -15.03 -10.00 5.79
C LEU A 369 -14.36 -9.40 7.05
N SER A 370 -13.03 -9.30 7.07
CA SER A 370 -12.27 -8.90 8.26
C SER A 370 -12.34 -7.39 8.55
N TYR A 371 -12.16 -7.05 9.82
CA TYR A 371 -12.10 -5.68 10.33
C TYR A 371 -13.32 -4.83 9.95
N ASN A 372 -14.51 -5.43 9.95
CA ASN A 372 -15.79 -4.73 9.79
C ASN A 372 -16.49 -4.53 11.15
N GLY A 373 -17.72 -4.02 11.12
CA GLY A 373 -18.57 -3.83 12.30
C GLY A 373 -19.52 -5.00 12.59
N LEU A 374 -19.24 -6.21 12.07
CA LEU A 374 -20.18 -7.34 12.10
C LEU A 374 -20.22 -7.99 13.49
N GLN A 375 -21.39 -7.99 14.12
CA GLN A 375 -21.57 -8.64 15.43
C GLN A 375 -22.01 -10.10 15.29
N GLN A 376 -22.65 -10.47 14.19
CA GLN A 376 -23.16 -11.81 13.94
C GLN A 376 -23.09 -12.12 12.44
N PHE A 377 -23.09 -13.40 12.12
CA PHE A 377 -23.10 -13.90 10.74
C PHE A 377 -24.30 -14.86 10.57
N PRO A 378 -25.16 -14.67 9.56
CA PRO A 378 -26.19 -15.66 9.26
C PRO A 378 -25.55 -16.97 8.78
N ARG A 379 -26.04 -18.11 9.29
CA ARG A 379 -25.57 -19.44 8.85
C ARG A 379 -25.72 -19.63 7.34
N ASP A 380 -26.83 -19.14 6.79
CA ASP A 380 -27.19 -19.33 5.39
C ASP A 380 -26.71 -18.18 4.48
N MET A 381 -25.80 -17.31 4.94
CA MET A 381 -25.33 -16.20 4.09
C MET A 381 -24.50 -16.69 2.89
N ALA A 382 -23.81 -17.82 3.01
CA ALA A 382 -22.92 -18.36 1.98
C ALA A 382 -23.00 -19.89 1.92
N ASN A 383 -22.60 -20.46 0.79
CA ASN A 383 -22.36 -21.90 0.70
C ASN A 383 -20.94 -22.24 1.17
N TRP A 384 -20.78 -22.51 2.47
CA TRP A 384 -19.47 -22.75 3.10
C TRP A 384 -18.65 -23.90 2.48
N LYS A 385 -19.30 -24.85 1.79
CA LYS A 385 -18.61 -25.98 1.15
C LYS A 385 -17.81 -25.57 -0.09
N THR A 386 -18.12 -24.44 -0.72
CA THR A 386 -17.40 -23.98 -1.92
C THR A 386 -16.11 -23.24 -1.56
N ILE A 387 -16.03 -22.66 -0.35
CA ILE A 387 -14.94 -21.80 0.10
C ILE A 387 -13.75 -22.65 0.58
N LYS A 388 -12.82 -22.92 -0.33
CA LYS A 388 -11.64 -23.77 -0.08
C LYS A 388 -10.42 -23.02 0.43
N HIS A 389 -10.29 -21.72 0.13
CA HIS A 389 -9.12 -20.91 0.48
C HIS A 389 -9.31 -20.08 1.74
N GLY A 390 -10.31 -20.45 2.57
CA GLY A 390 -10.58 -19.85 3.87
C GLY A 390 -11.51 -18.65 3.84
N VAL A 391 -12.06 -18.34 5.02
CA VAL A 391 -12.91 -17.18 5.28
C VAL A 391 -12.23 -16.31 6.34
N ASN A 392 -11.89 -15.08 6.00
CA ASN A 392 -11.27 -14.16 6.95
C ASN A 392 -12.37 -13.37 7.68
N LEU A 393 -12.60 -13.68 8.97
CA LEU A 393 -13.61 -13.02 9.81
C LEU A 393 -13.00 -12.15 10.93
N GLN A 394 -11.68 -11.98 10.92
CA GLN A 394 -10.92 -11.35 12.01
C GLN A 394 -11.36 -9.92 12.29
N GLY A 395 -11.10 -9.42 13.51
CA GLY A 395 -11.27 -7.99 13.84
C GLY A 395 -12.73 -7.50 13.86
N ASN A 396 -13.71 -8.39 13.75
CA ASN A 396 -15.13 -8.07 13.90
C ASN A 396 -15.56 -8.10 15.38
N PRO A 397 -16.49 -7.24 15.82
CA PRO A 397 -17.00 -7.23 17.19
C PRO A 397 -18.01 -8.35 17.46
N ILE A 398 -17.61 -9.61 17.29
CA ILE A 398 -18.49 -10.79 17.30
C ILE A 398 -19.17 -10.95 18.68
N ASN A 399 -20.50 -11.12 18.66
CA ASN A 399 -21.32 -11.48 19.81
C ASN A 399 -21.47 -13.01 19.88
N CYS A 400 -20.61 -13.64 20.67
CA CYS A 400 -20.54 -15.08 20.88
C CYS A 400 -21.64 -15.57 21.84
N ASN A 401 -22.87 -15.56 21.36
CA ASN A 401 -24.03 -16.16 22.01
C ASN A 401 -24.45 -17.44 21.26
N CYS A 402 -25.56 -18.06 21.69
CA CYS A 402 -26.04 -19.29 21.07
C CYS A 402 -26.34 -19.19 19.56
N THR A 403 -26.66 -17.99 19.03
CA THR A 403 -26.89 -17.83 17.58
C THR A 403 -25.61 -17.97 16.75
N MET A 404 -24.45 -17.88 17.39
CA MET A 404 -23.13 -18.05 16.77
C MET A 404 -22.53 -19.46 16.98
N GLN A 405 -23.24 -20.38 17.63
CA GLN A 405 -22.72 -21.73 17.92
C GLN A 405 -22.34 -22.49 16.65
N TRP A 406 -23.15 -22.37 15.59
CA TRP A 406 -22.87 -22.99 14.29
C TRP A 406 -21.49 -22.61 13.72
N LEU A 407 -21.00 -21.39 14.02
CA LEU A 407 -19.69 -20.94 13.52
C LEU A 407 -18.57 -21.77 14.17
N LEU A 408 -18.68 -22.07 15.47
CA LEU A 408 -17.74 -22.91 16.21
C LEU A 408 -17.82 -24.39 15.80
N ASP A 409 -19.00 -24.86 15.41
CA ASP A 409 -19.22 -26.26 15.05
C ASP A 409 -18.80 -26.55 13.61
N ASP A 410 -19.15 -25.67 12.67
CA ASP A 410 -19.03 -25.93 11.23
C ASP A 410 -17.79 -25.27 10.60
N VAL A 411 -17.55 -23.98 10.86
CA VAL A 411 -16.59 -23.16 10.08
C VAL A 411 -15.20 -23.17 10.70
N ILE A 412 -15.10 -22.88 12.00
CA ILE A 412 -13.81 -22.80 12.70
C ILE A 412 -13.02 -24.11 12.60
N PRO A 413 -13.62 -25.30 12.83
CA PRO A 413 -12.91 -26.57 12.72
C PRO A 413 -12.49 -26.86 11.27
N ALA A 414 -13.34 -26.56 10.29
CA ALA A 414 -13.03 -26.75 8.87
C ALA A 414 -11.83 -25.91 8.43
N MET A 415 -11.69 -24.69 8.94
CA MET A 415 -10.50 -23.85 8.71
C MET A 415 -9.29 -24.34 9.51
N HIS A 416 -9.47 -24.84 10.73
CA HIS A 416 -8.37 -25.24 11.61
C HIS A 416 -7.60 -26.48 11.10
N THR A 417 -8.24 -27.35 10.33
CA THR A 417 -7.59 -28.53 9.71
C THR A 417 -6.54 -28.14 8.65
N HIS A 418 -6.60 -26.91 8.13
CA HIS A 418 -5.73 -26.40 7.07
C HIS A 418 -4.68 -25.44 7.66
N ARG A 419 -3.42 -25.89 7.74
CA ARG A 419 -2.32 -25.13 8.39
C ARG A 419 -2.08 -23.77 7.74
N GLU A 420 -2.24 -23.68 6.43
CA GLU A 420 -2.11 -22.46 5.65
C GLU A 420 -3.13 -21.39 6.05
N LEU A 421 -4.25 -21.75 6.68
CA LEU A 421 -5.28 -20.83 7.14
C LEU A 421 -5.09 -20.38 8.59
N HIS A 422 -4.07 -20.87 9.30
CA HIS A 422 -3.89 -20.56 10.74
C HIS A 422 -3.67 -19.07 11.02
N HIS A 423 -3.11 -18.34 10.06
CA HIS A 423 -2.97 -16.88 10.12
C HIS A 423 -4.33 -16.13 10.19
N LEU A 424 -5.45 -16.79 9.86
CA LEU A 424 -6.79 -16.21 9.91
C LEU A 424 -7.43 -16.23 11.31
N PHE A 425 -6.76 -16.80 12.32
CA PHE A 425 -7.30 -16.88 13.69
C PHE A 425 -6.71 -15.87 14.68
N GLU A 426 -5.61 -15.19 14.34
CA GLU A 426 -4.83 -14.35 15.27
C GLU A 426 -5.70 -13.30 15.99
N ASN A 427 -6.58 -12.65 15.23
CA ASN A 427 -7.51 -11.62 15.69
C ASN A 427 -8.99 -12.06 15.60
N LEU A 428 -9.26 -13.36 15.55
CA LEU A 428 -10.63 -13.89 15.54
C LEU A 428 -11.11 -14.17 16.98
N ARG A 429 -11.69 -13.14 17.60
CA ARG A 429 -12.04 -13.13 19.03
C ARG A 429 -13.48 -12.71 19.26
N CYS A 430 -14.03 -13.14 20.39
CA CYS A 430 -15.32 -12.70 20.86
C CYS A 430 -15.21 -11.29 21.47
N ALA A 431 -16.10 -10.38 21.08
CA ALA A 431 -16.22 -9.07 21.72
C ALA A 431 -17.27 -9.05 22.83
N ARG A 432 -18.31 -9.91 22.70
CA ARG A 432 -19.41 -10.06 23.65
C ARG A 432 -19.82 -11.54 23.73
N PRO A 433 -20.57 -11.96 24.77
CA PRO A 433 -20.81 -11.26 26.04
C PRO A 433 -19.52 -11.13 26.89
N PRO A 434 -19.53 -10.39 28.02
CA PRO A 434 -18.35 -10.18 28.88
C PRO A 434 -17.62 -11.48 29.27
N ALA A 435 -18.34 -12.58 29.43
CA ALA A 435 -17.77 -13.87 29.78
C ALA A 435 -16.80 -14.44 28.73
N PHE A 436 -17.02 -14.13 27.45
CA PHE A 436 -16.17 -14.59 26.34
C PHE A 436 -15.30 -13.46 25.78
N ARG A 437 -15.32 -12.27 26.36
CA ARG A 437 -14.61 -11.11 25.82
C ARG A 437 -13.11 -11.38 25.64
N GLU A 438 -12.57 -11.01 24.48
CA GLU A 438 -11.19 -11.25 24.01
C GLU A 438 -10.79 -12.73 23.82
N GLN A 439 -11.70 -13.68 24.08
CA GLN A 439 -11.38 -15.09 23.90
C GLN A 439 -11.32 -15.45 22.40
N PRO A 440 -10.25 -16.14 21.95
CA PRO A 440 -10.17 -16.67 20.59
C PRO A 440 -11.28 -17.68 20.31
N LEU A 441 -11.98 -17.55 19.18
CA LEU A 441 -13.05 -18.50 18.82
C LEU A 441 -12.53 -19.93 18.69
N ALA A 442 -11.29 -20.10 18.20
CA ALA A 442 -10.65 -21.41 18.09
C ALA A 442 -10.44 -22.14 19.43
N PHE A 443 -10.45 -21.44 20.57
CA PHE A 443 -10.36 -22.08 21.89
C PHE A 443 -11.73 -22.50 22.43
N LEU A 444 -12.81 -21.94 21.89
CA LEU A 444 -14.18 -22.26 22.30
C LEU A 444 -14.71 -23.53 21.63
N THR A 445 -14.02 -24.06 20.63
CA THR A 445 -14.38 -25.32 19.95
C THR A 445 -14.05 -26.58 20.76
N VAL A 446 -13.36 -26.43 21.90
CA VAL A 446 -12.94 -27.56 22.75
C VAL A 446 -14.13 -28.23 23.45
N HIS A 447 -15.22 -27.50 23.66
CA HIS A 447 -16.40 -28.00 24.38
C HIS A 447 -17.65 -27.91 23.52
N ASP A 448 -18.42 -28.99 23.47
CA ASP A 448 -19.70 -29.01 22.77
C ASP A 448 -20.68 -28.00 23.38
N ASN A 449 -21.37 -27.27 22.48
CA ASN A 449 -22.39 -26.27 22.81
C ASN A 449 -21.90 -25.14 23.72
N MET A 450 -20.61 -24.79 23.68
CA MET A 450 -20.00 -23.79 24.57
C MET A 450 -20.78 -22.47 24.66
N LEU A 451 -21.34 -21.96 23.56
CA LEU A 451 -22.09 -20.70 23.52
C LEU A 451 -23.57 -20.84 23.86
N CYS A 452 -24.12 -22.06 23.76
CA CYS A 452 -25.54 -22.37 24.01
C CYS A 452 -25.79 -22.96 25.41
N ARG A 453 -24.76 -23.35 26.15
CA ARG A 453 -24.91 -23.80 27.54
C ARG A 453 -25.58 -22.70 28.35
N GLN A 454 -26.78 -22.99 28.85
CA GLN A 454 -27.41 -22.14 29.85
C GLN A 454 -26.47 -22.11 31.06
N TYR A 455 -26.17 -20.93 31.57
CA TYR A 455 -25.37 -20.69 32.78
C TYR A 455 -25.94 -21.33 34.08
N ARG A 456 -26.86 -22.28 33.97
CA ARG A 456 -27.50 -22.97 35.09
C ARG A 456 -26.90 -24.33 35.45
N GLU A 457 -25.96 -24.85 34.68
CA GLU A 457 -25.33 -26.15 34.99
C GLU A 457 -23.81 -26.06 34.81
N MET A 458 -23.16 -25.27 35.67
CA MET A 458 -21.80 -25.58 36.12
C MET A 458 -21.92 -26.23 37.50
N ASP A 459 -22.58 -27.39 37.56
CA ASP A 459 -22.36 -28.36 38.63
C ASP A 459 -20.97 -28.98 38.41
N LEU A 460 -19.95 -28.19 38.73
CA LEU A 460 -18.63 -28.72 39.04
C LEU A 460 -18.68 -29.12 40.52
N PRO A 461 -18.69 -30.42 40.86
CA PRO A 461 -18.67 -30.85 42.25
C PRO A 461 -17.38 -30.33 42.90
N GLY A 462 -17.51 -29.40 43.85
CA GLY A 462 -16.40 -28.78 44.59
C GLY A 462 -16.32 -27.25 44.56
N MET A 463 -17.15 -26.54 43.79
CA MET A 463 -17.13 -25.07 43.74
C MET A 463 -17.88 -24.37 44.89
N GLU A 464 -18.69 -25.07 45.70
CA GLU A 464 -19.25 -24.51 46.93
C GLU A 464 -18.14 -24.02 47.88
N TYR A 465 -17.02 -24.75 47.96
CA TYR A 465 -15.90 -24.39 48.82
C TYR A 465 -15.16 -23.14 48.31
N VAL A 466 -15.02 -22.98 46.99
CA VAL A 466 -14.35 -21.83 46.36
C VAL A 466 -15.22 -20.58 46.43
N ALA A 467 -16.54 -20.73 46.25
CA ALA A 467 -17.48 -19.64 46.45
C ALA A 467 -17.52 -19.17 47.91
N GLN A 468 -17.41 -20.10 48.87
CA GLN A 468 -17.28 -19.77 50.30
C GLN A 468 -15.97 -19.01 50.57
N LEU A 469 -14.84 -19.47 50.03
CA LEU A 469 -13.52 -18.84 50.17
C LEU A 469 -13.45 -17.43 49.54
N MET A 470 -14.08 -17.22 48.39
CA MET A 470 -14.16 -15.89 47.76
C MET A 470 -15.08 -14.94 48.54
N LYS A 471 -16.14 -15.46 49.16
CA LYS A 471 -17.04 -14.69 50.02
C LYS A 471 -16.33 -14.27 51.31
N ASP A 472 -15.59 -15.19 51.93
CA ASP A 472 -14.77 -14.91 53.11
C ASP A 472 -13.64 -13.91 52.80
N GLN A 473 -13.07 -13.93 51.59
CA GLN A 473 -12.06 -12.97 51.14
C GLN A 473 -12.65 -11.57 50.87
N HIS A 474 -13.88 -11.49 50.35
CA HIS A 474 -14.61 -10.22 50.18
C HIS A 474 -15.05 -9.62 51.52
N ASP A 475 -15.45 -10.45 52.48
CA ASP A 475 -15.79 -10.02 53.84
C ASP A 475 -14.55 -9.49 54.59
N LEU A 476 -13.36 -10.10 54.37
CA LEU A 476 -12.08 -9.60 54.89
C LEU A 476 -11.66 -8.24 54.30
N GLU A 477 -11.86 -8.02 53.00
CA GLU A 477 -11.61 -6.70 52.38
C GLU A 477 -12.59 -5.64 52.89
N THR A 478 -13.85 -6.01 53.09
CA THR A 478 -14.88 -5.12 53.64
C THR A 478 -14.55 -4.73 55.09
N ILE A 479 -14.07 -5.67 55.91
CA ILE A 479 -13.59 -5.40 57.27
C ILE A 479 -12.36 -4.48 57.25
N ARG A 480 -11.41 -4.68 56.32
CA ARG A 480 -10.23 -3.79 56.17
C ARG A 480 -10.64 -2.37 55.80
N ILE A 481 -11.61 -2.21 54.90
CA ILE A 481 -12.13 -0.90 54.51
C ILE A 481 -12.85 -0.23 55.70
N GLN A 482 -13.67 -0.97 56.45
CA GLN A 482 -14.32 -0.45 57.65
C GLN A 482 -13.32 -0.05 58.75
N GLN A 483 -12.23 -0.82 58.93
CA GLN A 483 -11.15 -0.47 59.86
C GLN A 483 -10.39 0.79 59.41
N MET A 484 -10.15 0.98 58.12
CA MET A 484 -9.52 2.22 57.61
C MET A 484 -10.44 3.43 57.77
N ILE A 485 -11.75 3.28 57.55
CA ILE A 485 -12.73 4.35 57.79
C ILE A 485 -12.79 4.69 59.28
N LEU A 486 -12.82 3.69 60.16
CA LEU A 486 -12.81 3.90 61.61
C LEU A 486 -11.53 4.59 62.09
N ALA A 487 -10.36 4.17 61.58
CA ALA A 487 -9.09 4.84 61.87
C ALA A 487 -9.08 6.30 61.38
N GLY A 488 -9.63 6.57 60.20
CA GLY A 488 -9.80 7.93 59.67
C GLY A 488 -10.71 8.79 60.54
N LEU A 489 -11.83 8.23 61.03
CA LEU A 489 -12.73 8.92 61.96
C LEU A 489 -12.06 9.22 63.31
N ILE A 490 -11.28 8.29 63.85
CA ILE A 490 -10.53 8.50 65.10
C ILE A 490 -9.51 9.65 64.93
N VAL A 491 -8.77 9.66 63.82
CA VAL A 491 -7.83 10.75 63.51
C VAL A 491 -8.56 12.09 63.38
N ALA A 492 -9.72 12.12 62.70
CA ALA A 492 -10.52 13.33 62.59
C ALA A 492 -11.01 13.84 63.96
N ILE A 493 -11.44 12.94 64.85
CA ILE A 493 -11.85 13.30 66.22
C ILE A 493 -10.66 13.87 67.01
N ILE A 494 -9.47 13.27 66.90
CA ILE A 494 -8.26 13.76 67.58
C ILE A 494 -7.88 15.15 67.07
N ILE A 495 -7.91 15.38 65.75
CA ILE A 495 -7.62 16.68 65.14
C ILE A 495 -8.65 17.73 65.60
N THR A 496 -9.93 17.37 65.62
CA THR A 496 -11.00 18.27 66.06
C THR A 496 -10.87 18.60 67.55
N GLY A 497 -10.52 17.62 68.38
CA GLY A 497 -10.25 17.81 69.79
C GLY A 497 -9.04 18.72 70.03
N ALA A 498 -7.95 18.53 69.29
CA ALA A 498 -6.77 19.39 69.34
C ALA A 498 -7.08 20.83 68.89
N TYR A 499 -7.90 20.99 67.84
CA TYR A 499 -8.34 22.29 67.36
C TYR A 499 -9.23 23.02 68.38
N LEU A 500 -10.16 22.31 69.03
CA LEU A 500 -10.99 22.87 70.10
C LEU A 500 -10.15 23.23 71.34
N ALA A 501 -9.15 22.42 71.70
CA ALA A 501 -8.22 22.74 72.77
C ALA A 501 -7.38 23.99 72.44
N HIS A 502 -6.94 24.12 71.19
CA HIS A 502 -6.25 25.32 70.72
C HIS A 502 -7.14 26.57 70.82
N LEU A 503 -8.40 26.48 70.38
CA LEU A 503 -9.37 27.58 70.51
C LEU A 503 -9.64 27.97 71.97
N LYS A 504 -9.62 27.01 72.91
CA LYS A 504 -9.79 27.27 74.34
C LYS A 504 -8.57 27.94 74.97
N CYS A 505 -7.35 27.61 74.52
CA CYS A 505 -6.11 28.28 74.94
C CYS A 505 -5.94 29.68 74.32
N SER A 506 -6.53 29.92 73.14
CA SER A 506 -6.40 31.17 72.39
C SER A 506 -7.48 32.23 72.74
N GLN A 507 -8.27 32.03 73.79
CA GLN A 507 -9.19 33.08 74.25
C GLN A 507 -8.45 34.22 74.98
N PRO A 508 -8.61 35.50 74.56
CA PRO A 508 -8.00 36.64 75.23
C PRO A 508 -8.62 36.85 76.62
N LYS A 509 -7.77 36.95 77.65
CA LYS A 509 -8.17 37.36 79.00
C LYS A 509 -8.56 38.83 78.97
N TYR A 510 -9.85 39.14 78.99
CA TYR A 510 -10.34 40.49 79.20
C TYR A 510 -10.14 40.88 80.68
N THR A 511 -9.17 41.75 80.96
CA THR A 511 -9.08 42.47 82.24
C THR A 511 -9.99 43.68 82.21
N VAL A 512 -11.09 43.63 82.96
CA VAL A 512 -11.95 44.79 83.21
C VAL A 512 -11.21 45.76 84.15
N ARG A 513 -10.85 46.95 83.65
CA ARG A 513 -10.37 48.06 84.50
C ARG A 513 -11.57 48.94 84.88
N PRO A 514 -11.80 49.25 86.18
CA PRO A 514 -12.80 50.21 86.59
C PRO A 514 -12.32 51.65 86.32
N LEU A 515 -13.14 52.43 85.62
CA LEU A 515 -12.97 53.89 85.51
C LEU A 515 -13.74 54.54 86.68
N TYR A 516 -12.98 55.13 87.60
CA TYR A 516 -13.47 56.02 88.64
C TYR A 516 -13.85 57.37 88.02
N TYR A 517 -14.97 57.92 88.49
CA TYR A 517 -15.37 59.31 88.30
C TYR A 517 -14.39 60.26 88.99
N GLN A 518 -14.01 61.34 88.31
CA GLN A 518 -13.91 62.69 88.87
C GLN A 518 -14.06 63.73 87.77
#